data_AF-A0A3M6JWS0-F1
#
_entry.id   AF-A0A3M6JWS0-F1
#
_cell.length_a   1.000
_cell.length_b   1.000
_cell.length_c   1.000
_cell.angle_alpha   90.00
_cell.angle_beta   90.00
_cell.angle_gamma   90.00
#
_symmetry.space_group_name_H-M   'P 1'
#
loop_
_entity.id
_entity.type
_entity.pdbx_description
1 polymer ?
#
loop_
_entity_poly.entity_id
_entity_poly.type
_entity_poly.pdbx_seq_one_letter_code
_entity_poly.pdbx_strand_id
1 'polypeptide(L)' 'NRLEHSNMLEMEEVKRFSEEVAKQSQIFSVMDESFVSRISILQNNERFIDRWIPTYANTS' A
#
# COMPACT_ATOMS: atom_id res chain seq x y z
N ASN A 1 -25.67 4.12 -11.50
CA ASN A 1 -24.44 4.74 -10.99
C ASN A 1 -23.25 4.19 -11.76
N ARG A 2 -22.68 5.00 -12.66
CA ARG A 2 -21.41 4.70 -13.32
C ARG A 2 -20.31 5.38 -12.51
N LEU A 3 -19.20 4.68 -12.31
CA LEU A 3 -17.98 5.26 -11.74
C LEU A 3 -17.28 6.08 -12.82
N GLU A 4 -16.80 7.25 -12.43
CA GLU A 4 -16.01 8.18 -13.23
C GLU A 4 -14.55 8.16 -12.79
N HIS A 5 -13.64 8.67 -13.65
CA HIS A 5 -12.23 8.78 -13.31
C HIS A 5 -12.00 9.62 -12.04
N SER A 6 -12.84 10.63 -11.82
CA SER A 6 -12.85 11.46 -10.61
C SER A 6 -13.20 10.71 -9.32
N ASN A 7 -13.70 9.48 -9.42
CA ASN A 7 -13.95 8.62 -8.26
C ASN A 7 -12.73 7.76 -7.88
N MET A 8 -11.68 7.75 -8.70
CA MET A 8 -10.43 7.10 -8.32
C MET A 8 -9.73 7.95 -7.26
N LEU A 9 -9.19 7.28 -6.25
CA LEU A 9 -8.36 7.92 -5.24
C LEU A 9 -7.02 8.32 -5.85
N GLU A 10 -6.51 9.48 -5.44
CA GLU A 10 -5.13 9.87 -5.69
C GLU A 10 -4.18 9.10 -4.75
N MET A 11 -2.89 9.01 -5.13
CA MET A 11 -1.92 8.24 -4.34
C MET A 11 -1.80 8.78 -2.91
N GLU A 12 -1.90 10.09 -2.72
CA GLU A 12 -1.87 10.75 -1.42
C GLU A 12 -3.03 10.30 -0.52
N GLU A 13 -4.20 10.02 -1.10
CA GLU A 13 -5.36 9.51 -0.37
C GLU A 13 -5.17 8.04 0.03
N VAL A 14 -4.64 7.22 -0.88
CA VAL A 14 -4.27 5.82 -0.61
C VAL A 14 -3.25 5.76 0.52
N LYS A 15 -2.21 6.59 0.47
CA LYS A 15 -1.16 6.66 1.49
C LYS A 15 -1.73 7.04 2.86
N ARG A 16 -2.50 8.12 2.92
CA ARG A 16 -3.12 8.59 4.17
C ARG A 16 -4.01 7.51 4.78
N PHE A 17 -4.78 6.81 3.96
CA PHE A 17 -5.62 5.71 4.42
C PHE A 17 -4.78 4.57 4.98
N SER A 18 -3.74 4.13 4.26
CA SER A 18 -2.82 3.08 4.70
C SER A 18 -2.12 3.41 6.03
N GLU A 19 -1.66 4.66 6.20
CA GLU A 19 -1.03 5.13 7.44
C GLU A 19 -1.99 5.05 8.63
N GLU A 20 -3.25 5.47 8.44
CA GLU A 20 -4.26 5.36 9.49
C GLU A 20 -4.64 3.91 9.81
N VAL A 21 -4.70 3.02 8.80
CA VAL A 21 -4.89 1.58 9.03
C VAL A 21 -3.74 1.00 9.87
N ALA A 22 -2.49 1.30 9.51
CA ALA A 22 -1.33 0.81 10.27
C ALA A 22 -1.35 1.32 11.72
N LYS A 23 -1.63 2.62 11.91
CA LYS A 23 -1.71 3.27 13.22
C LYS A 23 -2.82 2.70 14.11
N GLN A 24 -4.01 2.48 13.56
CA GLN A 24 -5.16 1.99 14.33
C GLN A 24 -5.06 0.49 14.60
N SER A 25 -4.54 -0.28 13.65
CA SER A 25 -4.48 -1.73 13.77
C SER A 25 -3.35 -2.22 14.66
N GLN A 26 -2.23 -1.48 14.75
CA GLN A 26 -1.00 -1.83 15.48
C GLN A 26 -0.29 -3.14 15.06
N ILE A 27 -0.97 -4.04 14.33
CA ILE A 27 -0.41 -5.28 13.78
C ILE A 27 0.10 -5.12 12.36
N PHE A 28 -0.19 -4.00 11.69
CA PHE A 28 0.28 -3.75 10.33
C PHE A 28 1.31 -2.63 10.28
N SER A 29 2.28 -2.76 9.38
CA SER A 29 3.22 -1.70 9.02
C SER A 29 3.26 -1.52 7.51
N VAL A 30 3.39 -0.27 7.04
CA VAL A 30 3.57 0.01 5.61
C VAL A 30 4.93 -0.53 5.18
N MET A 31 4.95 -1.31 4.11
CA MET A 31 6.12 -2.03 3.62
C MET A 31 6.65 -1.45 2.30
N ASP A 32 5.76 -1.15 1.35
CA ASP A 32 6.13 -0.64 0.03
C ASP A 32 4.96 0.10 -0.63
N GLU A 33 5.27 0.95 -1.61
CA GLU A 33 4.31 1.78 -2.34
C GLU A 33 4.65 1.83 -3.84
N SER A 34 3.64 1.65 -4.68
CA SER A 34 3.73 1.89 -6.12
C SER A 34 2.90 3.11 -6.50
N PHE A 35 3.59 4.23 -6.77
CA PHE A 35 2.96 5.49 -7.17
C PHE A 35 2.25 5.38 -8.52
N VAL A 36 2.89 4.72 -9.50
CA VAL A 36 2.33 4.55 -10.85
C VAL A 36 1.04 3.74 -10.81
N SER A 37 0.97 2.72 -9.95
CA SER A 37 -0.21 1.86 -9.81
C SER A 37 -1.19 2.32 -8.74
N ARG A 38 -0.84 3.33 -7.93
CA ARG A 38 -1.59 3.78 -6.74
C ARG A 38 -1.88 2.66 -5.75
N ILE A 39 -0.85 1.90 -5.39
CA ILE A 39 -0.94 0.75 -4.47
C ILE A 39 -0.03 0.97 -3.27
N SER A 40 -0.52 0.63 -2.07
CA SER A 40 0.26 0.58 -0.83
C SER A 40 0.18 -0.81 -0.23
N ILE A 41 1.31 -1.38 0.17
CA ILE A 41 1.43 -2.73 0.72
C ILE A 41 1.70 -2.65 2.21
N LEU A 42 0.88 -3.33 3.01
CA LEU A 42 1.05 -3.45 4.45
C LEU A 42 1.47 -4.87 4.82
N GLN A 43 2.47 -4.98 5.69
CA GLN A 43 2.92 -6.23 6.26
C GLN A 43 2.25 -6.48 7.61
N ASN A 44 1.75 -7.70 7.81
CA ASN A 44 1.26 -8.14 9.12
C ASN A 44 2.45 -8.56 10.00
N ASN A 45 2.65 -7.87 11.12
CA ASN A 45 3.75 -8.07 12.05
C ASN A 45 3.54 -9.28 12.97
N GLU A 46 2.31 -9.76 13.15
CA GLU A 46 2.01 -10.99 13.91
C GLU A 46 2.16 -12.26 13.06
N ARG A 47 2.10 -12.11 11.74
CA ARG A 47 2.26 -13.20 10.76
C ARG A 47 3.28 -12.82 9.70
N PHE A 48 4.46 -12.43 10.19
CA PHE A 48 5.55 -12.00 9.33
C PHE A 48 5.93 -13.11 8.36
N ILE A 49 5.92 -12.77 7.07
CA ILE A 49 6.55 -13.54 6.01
C ILE A 49 7.61 -12.67 5.37
N ASP A 50 8.79 -13.23 5.18
CA ASP A 50 9.86 -12.54 4.46
C ASP A 50 9.49 -12.52 2.98
N ARG A 51 8.87 -11.41 2.55
CA ARG A 51 8.45 -11.26 1.16
C ARG A 51 9.53 -10.49 0.41
N TRP A 52 10.65 -11.14 0.16
CA TRP A 52 11.57 -10.68 -0.87
C TRP A 52 10.90 -10.88 -2.23
N ILE A 53 10.47 -9.79 -2.88
CA ILE A 53 9.98 -9.83 -4.27
C ILE A 53 11.13 -9.34 -5.17
N PRO A 54 12.04 -10.23 -5.60
CA PRO A 54 13.21 -9.86 -6.42
C PRO A 54 12.84 -9.13 -7.70
N THR A 55 11.62 -9.27 -8.18
CA THR A 55 11.13 -8.69 -9.43
C THR A 55 11.13 -7.16 -9.46
N TYR A 56 11.08 -6.48 -8.30
CA TYR A 56 11.09 -5.01 -8.22
C TYR A 56 12.48 -4.40 -7.94
N ALA A 57 13.47 -5.21 -7.56
CA ALA A 57 14.85 -4.74 -7.37
C ALA A 57 15.57 -4.42 -8.70
N ASN A 58 15.07 -4.93 -9.82
CA ASN A 58 15.73 -4.86 -11.13
C ASN A 58 15.15 -3.82 -12.10
N THR A 59 14.22 -2.97 -11.66
CA THR A 59 13.76 -1.82 -12.46
C THR A 59 14.53 -0.57 -12.03
N SER A 60 15.78 -0.48 -12.48
CA SER A 60 16.61 0.74 -12.49
C SER A 60 16.69 1.33 -13.89
#